data_AF-A0A3D4AZ04-F1
#
_entry.id   AF-A0A3D4AZ04-F1
#
_cell.length_a   1.000
_cell.length_b   1.000
_cell.length_c   1.000
_cell.angle_alpha   90.00
_cell.angle_beta   90.00
_cell.angle_gamma   90.00
#
_symmetry.space_group_name_H-M   'P 1'
#
loop_
_entity.id
_entity.type
_entity.pdbx_description
1 polymer ?
#
loop_
_entity_poly.entity_id
_entity_poly.type
_entity_poly.pdbx_seq_one_letter_code
_entity_poly.pdbx_strand_id
1 'polypeptide(L)'
;MRIDTFTVVSPIDHGFTLTIHDSVDIDIPIYQLWPNLIRLNSFPDGITGRLLYGRRGDFHAFNGHQVNGSIVLSDFDSRDQFLNARMLGAQAILFFDNAPGAVSNNQAQRKILDVPANVPRFWVDGDHAKEVLEKARTGLVDVTIKGRMTWERAETWNIMGWIPGVDEIIPGQAEDRPKLWKDQVVVLSAFYDAMSVVPARAPGAEGAGNMAALLEFIKVLRKHPPKYSVLFLATSAHFHGLQGINNFLDRHNRDEKFFLERISDEDRIPFTFFLGLDLSSQMDQVGLFSYGDLLFFGPNLKNLFSPYADRYINYARNAGLYNDIESLSPYLNTLVPSTRSPDSYIPARPAFDHEMVTFAGLHGLTFATPNDNRMLLDTPHDYPENLNLPNLVKQIRTIGNLIPAMLSDPVAFDVDEAIRLRDDGRDIEGRVLEFDRTKDFFKPNTPVPDALVVYEPGYQSHSGVRGFMVTQADSMGYFRFSMVRETIGAVKVRSYGLDQTGKIIYAPDLGEEGNATFPLDVPNSAKVNNTIQVLFPCEELNLFDIVDPGTFVALDNLTVLGEDNSPLRKYGAAFVEKQSLFGNW
;
A
#
# COMPACT_ATOMS: atom_id res chain seq x y z
N MET A 1 -24.31 6.13 -14.02
CA MET A 1 -22.95 5.63 -13.73
C MET A 1 -22.00 6.75 -14.08
N ARG A 2 -21.11 7.14 -13.16
CA ARG A 2 -20.07 8.16 -13.36
C ARG A 2 -18.71 7.49 -13.21
N ILE A 3 -17.73 7.92 -13.99
CA ILE A 3 -16.36 7.41 -13.95
C ILE A 3 -15.44 8.61 -13.79
N ASP A 4 -14.53 8.56 -12.81
CA ASP A 4 -13.47 9.55 -12.67
C ASP A 4 -12.13 8.90 -12.94
N THR A 5 -11.55 9.24 -14.09
CA THR A 5 -10.23 8.78 -14.52
C THR A 5 -9.13 9.57 -13.83
N PHE A 6 -8.07 8.87 -13.43
CA PHE A 6 -6.85 9.44 -12.86
C PHE A 6 -5.64 8.55 -13.18
N THR A 7 -4.45 9.03 -12.84
CA THR A 7 -3.20 8.32 -13.13
C THR A 7 -2.50 7.96 -11.83
N VAL A 8 -1.92 6.76 -11.78
CA VAL A 8 -1.02 6.31 -10.71
C VAL A 8 0.30 5.85 -11.31
N VAL A 9 1.39 5.93 -10.54
CA VAL A 9 2.69 5.42 -10.95
C VAL A 9 2.89 4.02 -10.36
N SER A 10 3.11 3.03 -11.22
CA SER A 10 3.20 1.61 -10.84
C SER A 10 4.37 0.92 -11.54
N PRO A 11 5.00 -0.09 -10.92
CA PRO A 11 5.97 -0.93 -11.62
C PRO A 11 5.23 -1.91 -12.55
N ILE A 12 5.64 -1.97 -13.82
CA ILE A 12 5.08 -2.83 -14.86
C ILE A 12 6.16 -3.80 -15.33
N ASP A 13 5.91 -5.09 -15.13
CA ASP A 13 6.76 -6.18 -15.64
C ASP A 13 6.43 -6.44 -17.11
N HIS A 14 7.42 -6.31 -18.01
CA HIS A 14 7.28 -6.58 -19.45
C HIS A 14 7.71 -7.99 -19.84
N GLY A 15 7.91 -8.87 -18.87
CA GLY A 15 8.33 -10.24 -19.02
C GLY A 15 9.82 -10.44 -18.75
N PHE A 16 10.11 -11.51 -18.02
CA PHE A 16 11.46 -12.06 -17.85
C PHE A 16 11.49 -13.54 -18.22
N THR A 17 12.66 -13.96 -18.71
CA THR A 17 12.96 -15.36 -19.05
C THR A 17 14.20 -15.80 -18.28
N LEU A 18 14.11 -16.98 -17.67
CA LEU A 18 15.22 -17.75 -17.15
C LEU A 18 15.56 -18.84 -18.15
N THR A 19 16.70 -18.74 -18.83
CA THR A 19 17.22 -19.79 -19.71
C THR A 19 18.13 -20.70 -18.90
N ILE A 20 17.84 -22.00 -18.85
CA ILE A 20 18.71 -23.01 -18.22
C ILE A 20 19.59 -23.65 -19.29
N HIS A 21 20.92 -23.48 -19.14
CA HIS A 21 21.92 -24.03 -20.05
C HIS A 21 22.33 -25.45 -19.64
N ASP A 22 21.52 -26.42 -20.05
CA ASP A 22 21.83 -27.85 -19.92
C ASP A 22 22.21 -28.44 -21.30
N SER A 23 21.97 -29.73 -21.55
CA SER A 23 22.15 -30.35 -22.86
C SER A 23 21.33 -29.69 -23.99
N VAL A 24 20.19 -29.09 -23.64
CA VAL A 24 19.34 -28.23 -24.47
C VAL A 24 18.90 -27.06 -23.61
N ASP A 25 18.91 -25.86 -24.16
CA ASP A 25 18.42 -24.67 -23.46
C ASP A 25 16.93 -24.78 -23.17
N ILE A 26 16.54 -24.47 -21.94
CA ILE A 26 15.16 -24.47 -21.48
C ILE A 26 14.79 -23.07 -21.03
N ASP A 27 13.84 -22.44 -21.71
CA ASP A 27 13.34 -21.11 -21.37
C ASP A 27 12.12 -21.21 -20.45
N ILE A 28 12.23 -20.60 -19.27
CA ILE A 28 11.18 -20.56 -18.25
C ILE A 28 10.77 -19.12 -18.01
N PRO A 29 9.47 -18.77 -18.04
CA PRO A 29 9.02 -17.45 -17.62
C PRO A 29 9.23 -17.28 -16.12
N ILE A 30 9.83 -16.15 -15.75
CA ILE A 30 9.98 -15.70 -14.36
C ILE A 30 9.45 -14.27 -14.23
N TYR A 31 9.16 -13.84 -13.01
CA TYR A 31 8.48 -12.56 -12.77
C TYR A 31 9.25 -11.75 -11.74
N GLN A 32 9.55 -10.49 -11.99
CA GLN A 32 10.29 -9.69 -11.02
C GLN A 32 9.40 -9.39 -9.81
N LEU A 33 9.96 -9.47 -8.61
CA LEU A 33 9.26 -9.02 -7.39
C LEU A 33 9.15 -7.50 -7.38
N TRP A 34 8.26 -6.99 -6.53
CA TRP A 34 8.07 -5.58 -6.26
C TRP A 34 9.43 -4.89 -6.00
N PRO A 35 9.65 -3.69 -6.57
CA PRO A 35 10.92 -2.98 -6.44
C PRO A 35 11.32 -2.70 -5.00
N ASN A 36 12.62 -2.66 -4.73
CA ASN A 36 13.13 -2.07 -3.48
C ASN A 36 12.99 -0.57 -3.56
N LEU A 37 12.05 0.00 -2.80
CA LEU A 37 11.62 1.38 -2.95
C LEU A 37 11.35 1.72 -4.43
N ILE A 38 12.28 2.36 -5.14
CA ILE A 38 12.18 2.67 -6.57
C ILE A 38 13.09 1.85 -7.49
N ARG A 39 14.03 1.05 -6.95
CA ARG A 39 15.06 0.36 -7.73
C ARG A 39 14.46 -0.83 -8.48
N LEU A 40 14.36 -0.72 -9.81
CA LEU A 40 13.99 -1.85 -10.68
C LEU A 40 15.21 -2.69 -11.02
N ASN A 41 15.06 -3.88 -11.60
CA ASN A 41 16.18 -4.73 -12.00
C ASN A 41 15.96 -5.33 -13.39
N SER A 42 16.09 -4.50 -14.42
CA SER A 42 15.99 -4.92 -15.81
C SER A 42 17.33 -5.39 -16.37
N PHE A 43 17.30 -6.47 -17.15
CA PHE A 43 18.46 -7.11 -17.76
C PHE A 43 18.23 -7.35 -19.26
N PRO A 44 18.16 -6.30 -20.09
CA PRO A 44 17.92 -6.45 -21.53
C PRO A 44 19.03 -7.23 -22.25
N ASP A 45 20.27 -7.16 -21.74
CA ASP A 45 21.43 -7.89 -22.27
C ASP A 45 21.64 -9.25 -21.59
N GLY A 46 20.91 -9.51 -20.51
CA GLY A 46 20.99 -10.73 -19.70
C GLY A 46 22.06 -10.69 -18.61
N ILE A 47 21.83 -11.45 -17.54
CA ILE A 47 22.85 -11.80 -16.53
C ILE A 47 22.97 -13.31 -16.44
N THR A 48 24.19 -13.84 -16.38
CA THR A 48 24.46 -15.29 -16.38
C THR A 48 25.25 -15.68 -15.15
N GLY A 49 24.83 -16.76 -14.50
CA GLY A 49 25.50 -17.30 -13.33
C GLY A 49 25.15 -18.76 -13.08
N ARG A 50 25.98 -19.41 -12.24
CA ARG A 50 25.72 -20.78 -11.77
C ARG A 50 24.42 -20.80 -10.95
N LEU A 51 23.51 -21.73 -11.24
CA LEU A 51 22.29 -21.92 -10.44
C LEU A 51 22.58 -22.72 -9.17
N LEU A 52 22.26 -22.16 -8.00
CA LEU A 52 22.48 -22.79 -6.70
C LEU A 52 21.20 -22.84 -5.87
N TYR A 53 20.95 -23.93 -5.16
CA TYR A 53 19.86 -23.99 -4.18
C TYR A 53 20.32 -23.49 -2.80
N GLY A 54 19.90 -22.29 -2.43
CA GLY A 54 20.27 -21.61 -1.18
C GLY A 54 19.36 -21.92 0.02
N ARG A 55 18.32 -22.76 -0.15
CA ARG A 55 17.29 -23.02 0.89
C ARG A 55 16.73 -21.69 1.42
N ARG A 56 16.60 -21.53 2.73
CA ARG A 56 16.18 -20.27 3.38
C ARG A 56 17.24 -19.16 3.37
N GLY A 57 18.47 -19.43 2.94
CA GLY A 57 19.54 -18.43 2.88
C GLY A 57 20.41 -18.32 4.12
N ASP A 58 20.33 -19.26 5.08
CA ASP A 58 21.34 -19.33 6.16
C ASP A 58 22.76 -19.49 5.58
N PHE A 59 23.77 -18.87 6.18
CA PHE A 59 25.17 -18.98 5.73
C PHE A 59 25.63 -20.44 5.55
N HIS A 60 25.17 -21.35 6.42
CA HIS A 60 25.49 -22.76 6.34
C HIS A 60 25.02 -23.42 5.03
N ALA A 61 23.93 -22.93 4.42
CA ALA A 61 23.43 -23.43 3.14
C ALA A 61 24.39 -23.14 1.97
N PHE A 62 25.31 -22.20 2.13
CA PHE A 62 26.28 -21.82 1.11
C PHE A 62 27.67 -22.45 1.30
N ASN A 63 27.87 -23.23 2.37
CA ASN A 63 29.16 -23.87 2.63
C ASN A 63 29.57 -24.80 1.48
N GLY A 64 30.78 -24.59 0.94
CA GLY A 64 31.31 -25.38 -0.16
C GLY A 64 30.82 -24.95 -1.55
N HIS A 65 30.02 -23.89 -1.66
CA HIS A 65 29.53 -23.36 -2.94
C HIS A 65 30.22 -22.03 -3.32
N GLN A 66 30.47 -21.82 -4.61
CA GLN A 66 30.91 -20.53 -5.15
C GLN A 66 29.70 -19.63 -5.39
N VAL A 67 29.37 -18.78 -4.42
CA VAL A 67 28.17 -17.92 -4.49
C VAL A 67 28.41 -16.63 -5.30
N ASN A 68 29.64 -16.10 -5.30
CA ASN A 68 29.95 -14.89 -6.05
C ASN A 68 29.72 -15.10 -7.56
N GLY A 69 28.87 -14.28 -8.17
CA GLY A 69 28.46 -14.41 -9.58
C GLY A 69 27.35 -15.42 -9.84
N SER A 70 26.84 -16.11 -8.82
CA SER A 70 25.78 -17.13 -8.98
C SER A 70 24.37 -16.54 -9.06
N ILE A 71 23.40 -17.36 -9.45
CA ILE A 71 21.96 -17.11 -9.34
C ILE A 71 21.40 -18.12 -8.33
N VAL A 72 20.75 -17.63 -7.27
CA VAL A 72 20.35 -18.46 -6.14
C VAL A 72 18.85 -18.70 -6.13
N LEU A 73 18.42 -19.95 -6.18
CA LEU A 73 17.05 -20.34 -5.85
C LEU A 73 16.90 -20.43 -4.33
N SER A 74 15.96 -19.69 -3.75
CA SER A 74 15.68 -19.61 -2.33
C SER A 74 14.22 -19.94 -2.01
N ASP A 75 14.02 -20.55 -0.85
CA ASP A 75 12.70 -20.78 -0.27
C ASP A 75 12.01 -19.43 0.00
N PHE A 76 10.71 -19.30 -0.28
CA PHE A 76 9.99 -18.05 -0.04
C PHE A 76 9.86 -17.74 1.46
N ASP A 77 9.75 -18.75 2.31
CA ASP A 77 9.70 -18.60 3.78
C ASP A 77 11.07 -18.32 4.45
N SER A 78 12.00 -17.70 3.71
CA SER A 78 13.35 -17.32 4.14
C SER A 78 13.43 -16.12 5.11
N ARG A 79 12.31 -15.46 5.43
CA ARG A 79 12.31 -14.15 6.11
C ARG A 79 13.27 -13.20 5.39
N ASP A 80 14.29 -12.67 6.07
CA ASP A 80 15.27 -11.72 5.53
C ASP A 80 16.62 -12.41 5.19
N GLN A 81 16.76 -13.72 5.51
CA GLN A 81 18.02 -14.46 5.36
C GLN A 81 18.44 -14.65 3.90
N PHE A 82 17.52 -14.51 2.94
CA PHE A 82 17.84 -14.54 1.51
C PHE A 82 18.90 -13.48 1.14
N LEU A 83 19.02 -12.39 1.91
CA LEU A 83 20.01 -11.33 1.70
C LEU A 83 21.45 -11.85 1.82
N ASN A 84 21.69 -12.93 2.57
CA ASN A 84 23.02 -13.52 2.70
C ASN A 84 23.58 -13.99 1.34
N ALA A 85 22.72 -14.43 0.41
CA ALA A 85 23.14 -14.74 -0.95
C ALA A 85 23.76 -13.52 -1.64
N ARG A 86 23.14 -12.34 -1.47
CA ARG A 86 23.65 -11.08 -2.02
C ARG A 86 24.93 -10.62 -1.34
N MET A 87 25.04 -10.82 -0.02
CA MET A 87 26.26 -10.56 0.74
C MET A 87 27.46 -11.37 0.23
N LEU A 88 27.22 -12.61 -0.17
CA LEU A 88 28.24 -13.51 -0.74
C LEU A 88 28.47 -13.31 -2.24
N GLY A 89 27.82 -12.32 -2.87
CA GLY A 89 28.04 -11.92 -4.26
C GLY A 89 27.14 -12.58 -5.30
N ALA A 90 26.04 -13.24 -4.92
CA ALA A 90 25.05 -13.72 -5.89
C ALA A 90 24.48 -12.55 -6.70
N GLN A 91 24.26 -12.72 -8.00
CA GLN A 91 23.75 -11.68 -8.89
C GLN A 91 22.24 -11.49 -8.76
N ALA A 92 21.50 -12.57 -8.54
CA ALA A 92 20.04 -12.55 -8.41
C ALA A 92 19.54 -13.68 -7.51
N ILE A 93 18.31 -13.50 -7.00
CA ILE A 93 17.59 -14.49 -6.21
C ILE A 93 16.30 -14.87 -6.93
N LEU A 94 16.06 -16.17 -7.05
CA LEU A 94 14.80 -16.75 -7.52
C LEU A 94 14.05 -17.29 -6.29
N PHE A 95 12.77 -16.94 -6.14
CA PHE A 95 11.88 -17.50 -5.14
C PHE A 95 10.85 -18.41 -5.80
N PHE A 96 10.33 -19.36 -5.02
CA PHE A 96 9.28 -20.27 -5.46
C PHE A 96 8.43 -20.73 -4.26
N ASP A 97 7.26 -21.30 -4.53
CA ASP A 97 6.45 -21.92 -3.48
C ASP A 97 7.13 -23.21 -3.00
N ASN A 98 7.86 -23.10 -1.88
CA ASN A 98 8.69 -24.17 -1.38
C ASN A 98 7.94 -25.20 -0.52
N ALA A 99 6.78 -24.84 0.03
CA ALA A 99 5.94 -25.73 0.82
C ALA A 99 4.53 -25.15 1.02
N PRO A 100 3.49 -25.98 1.23
CA PRO A 100 2.15 -25.48 1.55
C PRO A 100 2.16 -24.49 2.72
N GLY A 101 1.61 -23.29 2.48
CA GLY A 101 1.56 -22.20 3.46
C GLY A 101 2.87 -21.41 3.63
N ALA A 102 3.93 -21.71 2.88
CA ALA A 102 5.18 -20.94 2.91
C ALA A 102 4.97 -19.53 2.31
N VAL A 103 4.20 -19.45 1.23
CA VAL A 103 3.77 -18.18 0.63
C VAL A 103 2.70 -17.55 1.51
N SER A 104 3.04 -16.43 2.13
CA SER A 104 2.14 -15.66 2.99
C SER A 104 2.41 -14.16 2.90
N ASN A 105 1.41 -13.35 3.21
CA ASN A 105 1.49 -11.89 3.26
C ASN A 105 2.68 -11.42 4.13
N ASN A 106 2.85 -12.03 5.31
CA ASN A 106 3.98 -11.72 6.19
C ASN A 106 5.36 -12.01 5.56
N GLN A 107 5.48 -13.05 4.74
CA GLN A 107 6.72 -13.32 4.00
C GLN A 107 6.88 -12.39 2.81
N ALA A 108 5.79 -12.08 2.10
CA ALA A 108 5.76 -11.15 0.98
C ALA A 108 6.26 -9.76 1.37
N GLN A 109 5.76 -9.22 2.49
CA GLN A 109 6.22 -7.94 3.04
C GLN A 109 7.73 -7.93 3.30
N ARG A 110 8.30 -9.03 3.81
CA ARG A 110 9.74 -9.17 4.06
C ARG A 110 10.59 -9.27 2.81
N LYS A 111 9.99 -9.47 1.63
CA LYS A 111 10.73 -9.46 0.35
C LYS A 111 10.86 -8.07 -0.24
N ILE A 112 10.33 -7.02 0.42
CA ILE A 112 10.48 -5.63 0.01
C ILE A 112 11.40 -4.94 1.03
N LEU A 113 12.36 -4.13 0.55
CA LEU A 113 13.25 -3.37 1.42
C LEU A 113 12.89 -1.89 1.35
N ASP A 114 12.96 -1.20 2.49
CA ASP A 114 12.72 0.24 2.65
C ASP A 114 13.75 1.14 1.94
N VAL A 115 14.87 0.55 1.54
CA VAL A 115 15.95 1.25 0.85
C VAL A 115 16.00 0.81 -0.61
N PRO A 116 16.46 1.66 -1.54
CA PRO A 116 16.50 1.35 -2.96
C PRO A 116 17.68 0.44 -3.35
N ALA A 117 17.86 -0.67 -2.62
CA ALA A 117 18.99 -1.57 -2.78
C ALA A 117 18.90 -2.38 -4.08
N ASN A 118 20.03 -2.49 -4.79
CA ASN A 118 20.17 -3.35 -5.97
C ASN A 118 20.23 -4.86 -5.57
N VAL A 119 19.04 -5.42 -5.30
CA VAL A 119 18.83 -6.83 -4.96
C VAL A 119 17.81 -7.42 -5.94
N PRO A 120 18.27 -7.94 -7.09
CA PRO A 120 17.39 -8.55 -8.08
C PRO A 120 16.70 -9.79 -7.54
N ARG A 121 15.36 -9.79 -7.57
CA ARG A 121 14.52 -10.87 -7.04
C ARG A 121 13.44 -11.23 -8.04
N PHE A 122 13.26 -12.52 -8.26
CA PHE A 122 12.28 -13.05 -9.20
C PHE A 122 11.48 -14.18 -8.58
N TRP A 123 10.29 -14.40 -9.11
CA TRP A 123 9.39 -15.50 -8.78
C TRP A 123 9.39 -16.53 -9.92
N VAL A 124 9.55 -17.80 -9.56
CA VAL A 124 9.38 -18.95 -10.44
C VAL A 124 8.04 -19.59 -10.11
N ASP A 125 7.17 -19.67 -11.11
CA ASP A 125 5.77 -20.02 -10.92
C ASP A 125 5.48 -21.50 -11.18
N GLY A 126 4.51 -22.05 -10.45
CA GLY A 126 3.90 -23.35 -10.70
C GLY A 126 4.87 -24.52 -10.93
N ASP A 127 4.61 -25.32 -11.97
CA ASP A 127 5.36 -26.55 -12.25
C ASP A 127 6.82 -26.31 -12.66
N HIS A 128 7.16 -25.11 -13.17
CA HIS A 128 8.54 -24.76 -13.47
C HIS A 128 9.42 -24.72 -12.21
N ALA A 129 8.85 -24.42 -11.04
CA ALA A 129 9.60 -24.39 -9.79
C ALA A 129 10.25 -25.74 -9.46
N LYS A 130 9.58 -26.86 -9.76
CA LYS A 130 10.13 -28.20 -9.52
C LYS A 130 11.36 -28.46 -10.38
N GLU A 131 11.28 -28.10 -11.66
CA GLU A 131 12.38 -28.25 -12.61
C GLU A 131 13.58 -27.37 -12.20
N VAL A 132 13.34 -26.09 -11.91
CA VAL A 132 14.41 -25.18 -11.45
C VAL A 132 15.04 -25.69 -10.15
N LEU A 133 14.24 -26.22 -9.21
CA LEU A 133 14.75 -26.79 -7.96
C LEU A 133 15.62 -28.04 -8.19
N GLU A 134 15.21 -28.94 -9.07
CA GLU A 134 16.02 -30.12 -9.42
C GLU A 134 17.38 -29.70 -10.00
N LYS A 135 17.38 -28.74 -10.93
CA LYS A 135 18.61 -28.19 -11.51
C LYS A 135 19.48 -27.48 -10.46
N ALA A 136 18.88 -26.64 -9.62
CA ALA A 136 19.59 -25.89 -8.57
C ALA A 136 20.25 -26.80 -7.53
N ARG A 137 19.65 -27.95 -7.22
CA ARG A 137 20.22 -28.94 -6.28
C ARG A 137 21.48 -29.61 -6.83
N THR A 138 21.62 -29.72 -8.14
CA THR A 138 22.87 -30.24 -8.72
C THR A 138 24.01 -29.25 -8.55
N GLY A 139 23.72 -27.94 -8.64
CA GLY A 139 24.74 -26.90 -8.68
C GLY A 139 25.68 -27.00 -9.89
N LEU A 140 25.23 -27.63 -10.98
CA LEU A 140 26.06 -27.93 -12.15
C LEU A 140 25.73 -27.09 -13.40
N VAL A 141 24.57 -26.43 -13.44
CA VAL A 141 24.08 -25.72 -14.64
C VAL A 141 24.17 -24.21 -14.49
N ASP A 142 24.54 -23.54 -15.57
CA ASP A 142 24.46 -22.08 -15.65
C ASP A 142 23.08 -21.66 -16.15
N VAL A 143 22.62 -20.49 -15.72
CA VAL A 143 21.34 -19.93 -16.13
C VAL A 143 21.50 -18.48 -16.51
N THR A 144 20.68 -18.00 -17.43
CA THR A 144 20.63 -16.60 -17.87
C THR A 144 19.27 -15.99 -17.58
N ILE A 145 19.23 -14.84 -16.91
CA ILE A 145 18.01 -14.04 -16.70
C ILE A 145 18.01 -12.87 -17.68
N LYS A 146 16.95 -12.72 -18.47
CA LYS A 146 16.76 -11.62 -19.41
C LYS A 146 15.34 -11.07 -19.32
N GLY A 147 15.18 -9.75 -19.33
CA GLY A 147 13.86 -9.12 -19.29
C GLY A 147 13.90 -7.68 -18.80
N ARG A 148 12.73 -7.07 -18.62
CA ARG A 148 12.64 -5.69 -18.14
C ARG A 148 11.38 -5.43 -17.32
N MET A 149 11.52 -4.55 -16.33
CA MET A 149 10.44 -3.89 -15.61
C MET A 149 10.65 -2.37 -15.72
N THR A 150 9.56 -1.60 -15.74
CA THR A 150 9.57 -0.13 -15.84
C THR A 150 8.62 0.48 -14.83
N TRP A 151 8.88 1.72 -14.39
CA TRP A 151 7.87 2.53 -13.71
C TRP A 151 7.05 3.26 -14.77
N GLU A 152 5.73 3.14 -14.70
CA GLU A 152 4.83 3.72 -15.70
C GLU A 152 3.68 4.49 -15.05
N ARG A 153 3.28 5.57 -15.71
CA ARG A 153 2.02 6.27 -15.46
C ARG A 153 0.88 5.42 -16.02
N ALA A 154 0.21 4.67 -15.16
CA ALA A 154 -0.95 3.86 -15.51
C ALA A 154 -2.25 4.65 -15.29
N GLU A 155 -3.09 4.71 -16.32
CA GLU A 155 -4.45 5.23 -16.20
C GLU A 155 -5.33 4.23 -15.46
N THR A 156 -6.13 4.72 -14.52
CA THR A 156 -7.17 3.95 -13.84
C THR A 156 -8.36 4.87 -13.49
N TRP A 157 -9.38 4.37 -12.81
CA TRP A 157 -10.58 5.14 -12.52
C TRP A 157 -11.33 4.69 -11.28
N ASN A 158 -12.13 5.60 -10.72
CA ASN A 158 -13.18 5.26 -9.75
C ASN A 158 -14.53 5.15 -10.47
N ILE A 159 -15.36 4.20 -10.06
CA ILE A 159 -16.70 3.96 -10.64
C ILE A 159 -17.78 4.29 -9.62
N MET A 160 -18.78 5.05 -10.02
CA MET A 160 -19.89 5.44 -9.15
C MET A 160 -21.27 5.14 -9.74
N GLY A 161 -22.18 4.72 -8.86
CA GLY A 161 -23.60 4.52 -9.16
C GLY A 161 -24.49 4.95 -7.99
N TRP A 162 -25.74 5.30 -8.29
CA TRP A 162 -26.68 5.79 -7.28
C TRP A 162 -27.95 4.96 -7.21
N ILE A 163 -28.49 4.81 -6.00
CA ILE A 163 -29.90 4.54 -5.76
C ILE A 163 -30.46 5.77 -5.03
N PRO A 164 -31.44 6.49 -5.61
CA PRO A 164 -31.98 7.68 -4.99
C PRO A 164 -32.78 7.33 -3.73
N GLY A 165 -32.66 8.18 -2.73
CA GLY A 165 -33.49 8.13 -1.53
C GLY A 165 -34.90 8.68 -1.77
N VAL A 166 -35.71 8.67 -0.71
CA VAL A 166 -37.10 9.13 -0.76
C VAL A 166 -37.19 10.65 -0.56
N ASP A 167 -38.16 11.27 -1.23
CA ASP A 167 -38.44 12.71 -1.10
C ASP A 167 -39.36 12.98 0.12
N GLU A 168 -38.86 12.65 1.30
CA GLU A 168 -39.58 12.79 2.58
C GLU A 168 -38.67 13.49 3.61
N ILE A 169 -39.30 14.17 4.58
CA ILE A 169 -38.59 14.76 5.72
C ILE A 169 -38.13 13.64 6.66
N ILE A 170 -36.90 13.76 7.16
CA ILE A 170 -36.38 12.86 8.20
C ILE A 170 -37.13 13.13 9.52
N PRO A 171 -37.82 12.14 10.12
CA PRO A 171 -38.53 12.31 11.38
C PRO A 171 -37.60 12.73 12.53
N GLY A 172 -38.12 13.53 13.47
CA GLY A 172 -37.41 13.91 14.69
C GLY A 172 -36.36 15.02 14.54
N GLN A 173 -36.24 15.64 13.36
CA GLN A 173 -35.38 16.80 13.12
C GLN A 173 -36.02 18.10 13.63
N ALA A 174 -35.19 19.10 13.92
CA ALA A 174 -35.65 20.44 14.28
C ALA A 174 -36.44 21.09 13.13
N GLU A 175 -37.55 21.78 13.46
CA GLU A 175 -38.51 22.31 12.48
C GLU A 175 -37.94 23.42 11.58
N ASP A 176 -36.87 24.09 12.00
CA ASP A 176 -36.31 25.27 11.33
C ASP A 176 -35.40 24.93 10.14
N ARG A 177 -34.91 23.68 10.03
CA ARG A 177 -34.10 23.19 8.90
C ARG A 177 -34.38 21.71 8.61
N PRO A 178 -35.54 21.36 8.01
CA PRO A 178 -35.88 19.98 7.72
C PRO A 178 -34.90 19.39 6.69
N LYS A 179 -34.25 18.28 7.05
CA LYS A 179 -33.44 17.47 6.12
C LYS A 179 -34.35 16.49 5.37
N LEU A 180 -34.13 16.34 4.07
CA LEU A 180 -34.80 15.33 3.24
C LEU A 180 -33.91 14.09 3.11
N TRP A 181 -34.51 12.90 3.12
CA TRP A 181 -33.73 11.66 2.97
C TRP A 181 -32.97 11.58 1.66
N LYS A 182 -33.58 12.01 0.54
CA LYS A 182 -32.93 12.04 -0.78
C LYS A 182 -31.67 12.92 -0.84
N ASP A 183 -31.55 13.91 0.05
CA ASP A 183 -30.40 14.83 0.09
C ASP A 183 -29.30 14.33 1.04
N GLN A 184 -29.58 13.29 1.84
CA GLN A 184 -28.59 12.65 2.69
C GLN A 184 -27.99 11.44 1.97
N VAL A 185 -26.71 11.54 1.61
CA VAL A 185 -26.01 10.52 0.81
C VAL A 185 -25.15 9.65 1.73
N VAL A 186 -25.36 8.33 1.67
CA VAL A 186 -24.49 7.34 2.30
C VAL A 186 -23.66 6.67 1.21
N VAL A 187 -22.34 6.70 1.35
CA VAL A 187 -21.42 6.01 0.44
C VAL A 187 -21.24 4.57 0.91
N LEU A 188 -21.49 3.59 0.04
CA LEU A 188 -21.06 2.21 0.21
C LEU A 188 -19.90 1.96 -0.74
N SER A 189 -18.72 1.64 -0.20
CA SER A 189 -17.48 1.57 -0.98
C SER A 189 -16.79 0.21 -0.89
N ALA A 190 -16.19 -0.22 -1.98
CA ALA A 190 -15.23 -1.32 -2.03
C ALA A 190 -14.15 -1.01 -3.06
N PHE A 191 -12.95 -1.56 -2.90
CA PHE A 191 -11.89 -1.47 -3.91
C PHE A 191 -11.94 -2.68 -4.86
N TYR A 192 -11.55 -2.47 -6.12
CA TYR A 192 -11.56 -3.51 -7.15
C TYR A 192 -10.19 -3.85 -7.73
N ASP A 193 -9.14 -3.07 -7.41
CA ASP A 193 -7.77 -3.42 -7.78
C ASP A 193 -7.22 -4.57 -6.94
N ALA A 194 -6.07 -5.09 -7.34
CA ALA A 194 -5.39 -6.21 -6.72
C ALA A 194 -3.90 -5.91 -6.55
N MET A 195 -3.27 -6.56 -5.58
CA MET A 195 -1.85 -6.41 -5.31
C MET A 195 -1.17 -7.74 -5.06
N SER A 196 0.09 -7.79 -5.44
CA SER A 196 1.00 -8.90 -5.17
C SER A 196 2.42 -8.38 -5.08
N VAL A 197 3.22 -9.01 -4.21
CA VAL A 197 4.67 -8.83 -4.20
C VAL A 197 5.31 -9.25 -5.52
N VAL A 198 4.59 -9.97 -6.38
CA VAL A 198 4.95 -10.27 -7.77
C VAL A 198 3.96 -9.53 -8.68
N PRO A 199 4.25 -8.29 -9.14
CA PRO A 199 3.28 -7.44 -9.84
C PRO A 199 2.58 -8.10 -11.03
N ALA A 200 3.30 -8.93 -11.81
CA ALA A 200 2.73 -9.68 -12.94
C ALA A 200 1.78 -10.82 -12.54
N ARG A 201 1.71 -11.15 -11.26
CA ARG A 201 0.92 -12.23 -10.66
C ARG A 201 0.13 -11.71 -9.48
N ALA A 202 -0.89 -10.88 -9.77
CA ALA A 202 -1.83 -10.33 -8.79
C ALA A 202 -3.27 -10.79 -9.11
N PRO A 203 -3.68 -12.03 -8.76
CA PRO A 203 -4.99 -12.55 -9.15
C PRO A 203 -6.15 -11.88 -8.40
N GLY A 204 -5.97 -11.48 -7.13
CA GLY A 204 -6.86 -10.57 -6.42
C GLY A 204 -8.20 -11.16 -5.96
N ALA A 205 -8.26 -12.46 -5.64
CA ALA A 205 -9.50 -13.14 -5.31
C ALA A 205 -10.18 -12.60 -4.05
N GLU A 206 -9.43 -12.29 -2.99
CA GLU A 206 -9.99 -11.68 -1.77
C GLU A 206 -10.63 -10.31 -2.08
N GLY A 207 -9.94 -9.45 -2.83
CA GLY A 207 -10.45 -8.14 -3.28
C GLY A 207 -11.70 -8.26 -4.15
N ALA A 208 -11.74 -9.24 -5.07
CA ALA A 208 -12.94 -9.52 -5.87
C ALA A 208 -14.15 -9.92 -5.01
N GLY A 209 -13.92 -10.54 -3.84
CA GLY A 209 -14.95 -10.83 -2.84
C GLY A 209 -15.66 -9.58 -2.31
N ASN A 210 -14.92 -8.50 -2.09
CA ASN A 210 -15.48 -7.20 -1.69
C ASN A 210 -16.37 -6.59 -2.77
N MET A 211 -15.95 -6.68 -4.04
CA MET A 211 -16.78 -6.25 -5.16
C MET A 211 -18.03 -7.11 -5.35
N ALA A 212 -17.93 -8.42 -5.12
CA ALA A 212 -19.10 -9.30 -5.11
C ALA A 212 -20.09 -8.88 -4.01
N ALA A 213 -19.61 -8.53 -2.81
CA ALA A 213 -20.45 -8.02 -1.73
C ALA A 213 -21.16 -6.71 -2.12
N LEU A 214 -20.43 -5.74 -2.67
CA LEU A 214 -20.99 -4.46 -3.12
C LEU A 214 -22.09 -4.66 -4.18
N LEU A 215 -21.87 -5.54 -5.16
CA LEU A 215 -22.85 -5.87 -6.19
C LEU A 215 -24.09 -6.58 -5.62
N GLU A 216 -23.94 -7.46 -4.63
CA GLU A 216 -25.07 -8.08 -3.93
C GLU A 216 -25.87 -7.04 -3.13
N PHE A 217 -25.22 -6.07 -2.49
CA PHE A 217 -25.92 -5.00 -1.77
C PHE A 217 -26.73 -4.10 -2.69
N ILE A 218 -26.26 -3.84 -3.91
CA ILE A 218 -27.08 -3.17 -4.95
C ILE A 218 -28.35 -3.97 -5.22
N LYS A 219 -28.26 -5.30 -5.35
CA LYS A 219 -29.44 -6.16 -5.59
C LYS A 219 -30.40 -6.16 -4.41
N VAL A 220 -29.88 -6.21 -3.18
CA VAL A 220 -30.67 -6.12 -1.94
C VAL A 220 -31.42 -4.79 -1.90
N LEU A 221 -30.73 -3.67 -2.12
CA LEU A 221 -31.32 -2.34 -2.03
C LEU A 221 -32.29 -2.02 -3.16
N ARG A 222 -32.18 -2.67 -4.31
CA ARG A 222 -33.22 -2.59 -5.35
C ARG A 222 -34.51 -3.32 -4.96
N LYS A 223 -34.43 -4.37 -4.15
CA LYS A 223 -35.60 -5.10 -3.62
C LYS A 223 -36.16 -4.44 -2.36
N HIS A 224 -35.31 -3.80 -1.58
CA HIS A 224 -35.63 -3.07 -0.37
C HIS A 224 -35.12 -1.63 -0.50
N PRO A 225 -35.83 -0.75 -1.23
CA PRO A 225 -35.38 0.62 -1.49
C PRO A 225 -35.03 1.36 -0.20
N PRO A 226 -33.84 1.99 -0.13
CA PRO A 226 -33.42 2.75 1.05
C PRO A 226 -34.22 4.05 1.18
N LYS A 227 -34.23 4.62 2.39
CA LYS A 227 -34.69 6.00 2.56
C LYS A 227 -33.61 7.00 2.19
N TYR A 228 -32.39 6.83 2.70
CA TYR A 228 -31.23 7.63 2.28
C TYR A 228 -30.91 7.42 0.81
N SER A 229 -30.34 8.45 0.16
CA SER A 229 -29.65 8.25 -1.12
C SER A 229 -28.37 7.44 -0.89
N VAL A 230 -28.13 6.44 -1.74
CA VAL A 230 -26.95 5.58 -1.65
C VAL A 230 -26.05 5.81 -2.86
N LEU A 231 -24.81 6.18 -2.61
CA LEU A 231 -23.72 6.19 -3.59
C LEU A 231 -22.91 4.90 -3.45
N PHE A 232 -22.89 4.09 -4.49
CA PHE A 232 -21.96 2.96 -4.60
C PHE A 232 -20.67 3.45 -5.23
N LEU A 233 -19.55 3.29 -4.54
CA LEU A 233 -18.23 3.69 -5.00
C LEU A 233 -17.35 2.43 -5.14
N ALA A 234 -16.83 2.20 -6.34
CA ALA A 234 -15.78 1.21 -6.57
C ALA A 234 -14.47 1.94 -6.82
N THR A 235 -13.50 1.82 -5.90
CA THR A 235 -12.20 2.50 -5.97
C THR A 235 -11.15 1.62 -6.65
N SER A 236 -10.25 2.24 -7.38
CA SER A 236 -9.02 1.60 -7.87
C SER A 236 -7.80 2.13 -7.11
N ALA A 237 -6.65 1.46 -7.23
CA ALA A 237 -5.40 1.90 -6.64
C ALA A 237 -5.49 2.06 -5.12
N HIS A 238 -6.29 1.19 -4.48
CA HIS A 238 -6.29 1.01 -3.03
C HIS A 238 -4.89 0.61 -2.57
N PHE A 239 -4.26 -0.34 -3.26
CA PHE A 239 -2.96 -0.85 -2.84
C PHE A 239 -1.77 0.06 -3.14
N HIS A 240 -1.96 1.15 -3.90
CA HIS A 240 -0.94 2.17 -4.18
C HIS A 240 -1.07 3.36 -3.21
N GLY A 241 -1.16 3.08 -1.91
CA GLY A 241 -1.28 4.12 -0.87
C GLY A 241 -2.65 4.79 -0.82
N LEU A 242 -3.72 4.03 -1.07
CA LEU A 242 -5.11 4.52 -1.07
C LEU A 242 -5.38 5.65 -2.08
N GLN A 243 -4.67 5.65 -3.22
CA GLN A 243 -4.78 6.72 -4.21
C GLN A 243 -6.19 6.85 -4.82
N GLY A 244 -6.97 5.77 -4.91
CA GLY A 244 -8.36 5.83 -5.37
C GLY A 244 -9.26 6.68 -4.49
N ILE A 245 -9.31 6.37 -3.19
CA ILE A 245 -10.13 7.14 -2.25
C ILE A 245 -9.58 8.56 -2.07
N ASN A 246 -8.25 8.76 -2.11
CA ASN A 246 -7.65 10.09 -2.10
C ASN A 246 -8.08 10.92 -3.31
N ASN A 247 -8.11 10.31 -4.51
CA ASN A 247 -8.59 10.97 -5.71
C ASN A 247 -10.08 11.34 -5.59
N PHE A 248 -10.91 10.44 -5.06
CA PHE A 248 -12.33 10.71 -4.84
C PHE A 248 -12.53 11.91 -3.88
N LEU A 249 -11.80 11.95 -2.76
CA LEU A 249 -11.90 13.05 -1.79
C LEU A 249 -11.41 14.38 -2.39
N ASP A 250 -10.23 14.40 -3.01
CA ASP A 250 -9.65 15.62 -3.59
C ASP A 250 -10.52 16.17 -4.74
N ARG A 251 -11.24 15.30 -5.46
CA ARG A 251 -12.10 15.66 -6.58
C ARG A 251 -13.53 16.05 -6.16
N HIS A 252 -14.07 15.50 -5.07
CA HIS A 252 -15.50 15.63 -4.79
C HIS A 252 -15.85 16.21 -3.44
N ASN A 253 -15.05 15.98 -2.39
CA ASN A 253 -15.44 16.41 -1.04
C ASN A 253 -14.28 16.47 -0.04
N ARG A 254 -14.19 17.60 0.66
CA ARG A 254 -13.24 17.90 1.74
C ARG A 254 -13.96 18.73 2.80
N ASP A 255 -13.74 18.47 4.09
CA ASP A 255 -14.35 19.29 5.16
C ASP A 255 -13.75 20.70 5.18
N GLU A 256 -12.45 20.81 4.90
CA GLU A 256 -11.79 22.11 4.95
C GLU A 256 -12.13 22.98 3.73
N LYS A 257 -12.68 24.15 4.03
CA LYS A 257 -13.09 25.18 3.07
C LYS A 257 -12.06 25.48 1.99
N PHE A 258 -10.76 25.57 2.34
CA PHE A 258 -9.70 25.85 1.38
C PHE A 258 -9.65 24.83 0.23
N PHE A 259 -9.83 23.55 0.52
CA PHE A 259 -9.83 22.50 -0.50
C PHE A 259 -11.20 22.42 -1.19
N LEU A 260 -12.30 22.50 -0.42
CA LEU A 260 -13.65 22.45 -0.97
C LEU A 260 -13.92 23.54 -2.02
N GLU A 261 -13.45 24.78 -1.78
CA GLU A 261 -13.62 25.90 -2.71
C GLU A 261 -12.86 25.74 -4.03
N ARG A 262 -11.86 24.83 -4.08
CA ARG A 262 -11.11 24.50 -5.31
C ARG A 262 -11.81 23.44 -6.16
N ILE A 263 -12.80 22.75 -5.59
CA ILE A 263 -13.64 21.79 -6.30
C ILE A 263 -14.79 22.54 -6.97
N SER A 264 -14.98 22.31 -8.28
CA SER A 264 -16.08 22.91 -9.05
C SER A 264 -17.44 22.44 -8.51
N ASP A 265 -18.47 23.28 -8.57
CA ASP A 265 -19.80 22.90 -8.06
C ASP A 265 -20.38 21.66 -8.77
N GLU A 266 -20.02 21.44 -10.04
CA GLU A 266 -20.44 20.27 -10.84
C GLU A 266 -19.73 18.96 -10.41
N ASP A 267 -18.52 19.08 -9.85
CA ASP A 267 -17.76 17.95 -9.34
C ASP A 267 -18.04 17.64 -7.87
N ARG A 268 -18.63 18.56 -7.10
CA ARG A 268 -18.91 18.32 -5.68
C ARG A 268 -19.90 17.17 -5.47
N ILE A 269 -19.54 16.23 -4.61
CA ILE A 269 -20.42 15.16 -4.13
C ILE A 269 -20.41 15.18 -2.60
N PRO A 270 -21.24 16.03 -1.96
CA PRO A 270 -21.38 16.01 -0.51
C PRO A 270 -22.03 14.69 -0.08
N PHE A 271 -21.52 14.11 1.00
CA PHE A 271 -22.10 12.91 1.60
C PHE A 271 -22.13 13.00 3.12
N THR A 272 -23.11 12.32 3.71
CA THR A 272 -23.39 12.29 5.15
C THR A 272 -22.47 11.28 5.85
N PHE A 273 -22.25 10.11 5.24
CA PHE A 273 -21.46 9.05 5.85
C PHE A 273 -20.85 8.11 4.81
N PHE A 274 -19.68 7.56 5.12
CA PHE A 274 -18.98 6.57 4.30
C PHE A 274 -18.91 5.20 5.00
N LEU A 275 -19.25 4.13 4.28
CA LEU A 275 -19.12 2.75 4.74
C LEU A 275 -18.27 1.97 3.74
N GLY A 276 -17.04 1.63 4.13
CA GLY A 276 -16.15 0.75 3.36
C GLY A 276 -16.44 -0.73 3.57
N LEU A 277 -15.97 -1.56 2.64
CA LEU A 277 -15.93 -3.02 2.71
C LEU A 277 -14.48 -3.49 2.54
N ASP A 278 -13.97 -4.21 3.53
CA ASP A 278 -12.66 -4.90 3.48
C ASP A 278 -12.78 -6.26 4.16
N LEU A 279 -13.48 -7.15 3.46
CA LEU A 279 -13.75 -8.53 3.82
C LEU A 279 -12.63 -9.44 3.30
N SER A 280 -12.37 -10.50 4.05
CA SER A 280 -11.55 -11.63 3.69
C SER A 280 -12.31 -12.93 3.94
N SER A 281 -12.03 -13.96 3.15
CA SER A 281 -12.86 -15.16 3.09
C SER A 281 -12.59 -16.17 4.21
N GLN A 282 -11.44 -16.09 4.89
CA GLN A 282 -11.00 -17.17 5.79
C GLN A 282 -11.81 -17.26 7.08
N MET A 283 -12.41 -16.14 7.53
CA MET A 283 -13.33 -16.10 8.67
C MET A 283 -14.76 -15.77 8.23
N ASP A 284 -15.75 -16.08 9.07
CA ASP A 284 -17.17 -16.02 8.70
C ASP A 284 -17.97 -14.93 9.45
N GLN A 285 -17.26 -14.15 10.26
CA GLN A 285 -17.78 -13.03 11.04
C GLN A 285 -17.47 -11.70 10.36
N VAL A 286 -18.22 -10.66 10.69
CA VAL A 286 -17.94 -9.28 10.27
C VAL A 286 -17.99 -8.34 11.47
N GLY A 287 -17.10 -7.36 11.51
CA GLY A 287 -17.11 -6.26 12.47
C GLY A 287 -17.18 -4.91 11.75
N LEU A 288 -17.56 -3.86 12.47
CA LEU A 288 -17.51 -2.47 12.03
C LEU A 288 -16.33 -1.76 12.71
N PHE A 289 -15.43 -1.16 11.94
CA PHE A 289 -14.16 -0.62 12.42
C PHE A 289 -14.08 0.89 12.24
N SER A 290 -13.55 1.58 13.24
CA SER A 290 -13.33 3.02 13.24
C SER A 290 -11.95 3.43 12.76
N TYR A 291 -10.98 2.52 12.76
CA TYR A 291 -9.63 2.73 12.21
C TYR A 291 -8.96 1.39 11.89
N GLY A 292 -7.96 1.44 11.02
CA GLY A 292 -7.06 0.32 10.69
C GLY A 292 -5.68 0.55 11.30
N ASP A 293 -4.64 0.17 10.60
CA ASP A 293 -3.24 0.39 10.98
C ASP A 293 -2.60 1.57 10.22
N LEU A 294 -3.26 2.09 9.18
CA LEU A 294 -2.67 3.11 8.32
C LEU A 294 -2.45 4.44 9.06
N LEU A 295 -3.47 4.89 9.79
CA LEU A 295 -3.46 6.17 10.47
C LEU A 295 -3.65 5.96 11.98
N PHE A 296 -2.79 6.59 12.77
CA PHE A 296 -3.00 6.65 14.21
C PHE A 296 -4.00 7.75 14.54
N PHE A 297 -5.23 7.36 14.85
CA PHE A 297 -6.22 8.28 15.38
C PHE A 297 -6.13 8.35 16.91
N GLY A 298 -6.16 9.56 17.46
CA GLY A 298 -6.12 9.76 18.90
C GLY A 298 -7.31 9.10 19.64
N PRO A 299 -7.24 8.96 20.97
CA PRO A 299 -8.22 8.21 21.77
C PRO A 299 -9.65 8.73 21.67
N ASN A 300 -9.83 9.98 21.26
CA ASN A 300 -11.13 10.62 21.11
C ASN A 300 -11.97 10.06 19.95
N LEU A 301 -11.35 9.40 18.95
CA LEU A 301 -12.08 8.83 17.81
C LEU A 301 -13.05 7.71 18.26
N LYS A 302 -12.67 6.93 19.27
CA LYS A 302 -13.54 5.91 19.87
C LYS A 302 -14.81 6.52 20.45
N ASN A 303 -14.70 7.67 21.11
CA ASN A 303 -15.85 8.34 21.72
C ASN A 303 -16.81 8.88 20.66
N LEU A 304 -16.28 9.42 19.55
CA LEU A 304 -17.06 9.90 18.42
C LEU A 304 -17.96 8.80 17.83
N PHE A 305 -17.43 7.58 17.70
CA PHE A 305 -18.15 6.48 17.07
C PHE A 305 -18.90 5.57 18.05
N SER A 306 -18.81 5.81 19.37
CA SER A 306 -19.49 4.99 20.38
C SER A 306 -21.02 4.91 20.20
N PRO A 307 -21.74 5.99 19.85
CA PRO A 307 -23.20 5.90 19.62
C PRO A 307 -23.57 4.95 18.47
N TYR A 308 -22.66 4.73 17.52
CA TYR A 308 -22.88 3.80 16.41
C TYR A 308 -22.79 2.34 16.86
N ALA A 309 -21.95 2.02 17.84
CA ALA A 309 -21.82 0.66 18.34
C ALA A 309 -23.18 0.12 18.82
N ASP A 310 -23.88 0.85 19.69
CA ASP A 310 -25.18 0.44 20.22
C ASP A 310 -26.25 0.30 19.13
N ARG A 311 -26.28 1.25 18.18
CA ARG A 311 -27.22 1.20 17.04
C ARG A 311 -27.03 -0.07 16.21
N TYR A 312 -25.79 -0.36 15.82
CA TYR A 312 -25.49 -1.51 14.95
C TYR A 312 -25.62 -2.85 15.68
N ILE A 313 -25.31 -2.91 16.98
CA ILE A 313 -25.63 -4.07 17.82
C ILE A 313 -27.13 -4.33 17.83
N ASN A 314 -27.95 -3.28 17.96
CA ASN A 314 -29.41 -3.44 17.97
C ASN A 314 -29.95 -3.91 16.61
N TYR A 315 -29.43 -3.40 15.49
CA TYR A 315 -29.77 -3.93 14.17
C TYR A 315 -29.40 -5.42 14.05
N ALA A 316 -28.20 -5.79 14.47
CA ALA A 316 -27.74 -7.16 14.43
C ALA A 316 -28.55 -8.08 15.36
N ARG A 317 -28.89 -7.63 16.57
CA ARG A 317 -29.72 -8.38 17.51
C ARG A 317 -31.13 -8.61 16.96
N ASN A 318 -31.75 -7.58 16.37
CA ASN A 318 -33.07 -7.70 15.74
C ASN A 318 -33.07 -8.66 14.54
N ALA A 319 -31.95 -8.78 13.84
CA ALA A 319 -31.75 -9.74 12.75
C ALA A 319 -31.33 -11.15 13.22
N GLY A 320 -31.13 -11.37 14.53
CA GLY A 320 -30.63 -12.64 15.08
C GLY A 320 -29.15 -12.91 14.76
N LEU A 321 -28.37 -11.86 14.48
CA LEU A 321 -26.97 -11.90 14.07
C LEU A 321 -26.00 -11.49 15.20
N TYR A 322 -26.52 -11.16 16.38
CA TYR A 322 -25.72 -10.77 17.54
C TYR A 322 -25.89 -11.73 18.71
N ASN A 323 -24.78 -12.15 19.31
CA ASN A 323 -24.72 -12.93 20.54
C ASN A 323 -23.72 -12.28 21.51
N ASP A 324 -24.02 -12.29 22.81
CA ASP A 324 -23.10 -11.77 23.83
C ASP A 324 -21.81 -12.59 23.93
N ILE A 325 -21.83 -13.84 23.44
CA ILE A 325 -20.64 -14.66 23.22
C ILE A 325 -20.14 -14.41 21.80
N GLU A 326 -19.03 -13.67 21.66
CA GLU A 326 -18.46 -13.26 20.36
C GLU A 326 -18.30 -14.44 19.39
N SER A 327 -17.81 -15.60 19.84
CA SER A 327 -17.58 -16.77 18.98
C SER A 327 -18.86 -17.38 18.38
N LEU A 328 -20.04 -17.01 18.89
CA LEU A 328 -21.34 -17.46 18.39
C LEU A 328 -22.01 -16.40 17.50
N SER A 329 -21.40 -15.22 17.35
CA SER A 329 -22.02 -14.04 16.76
C SER A 329 -21.54 -13.80 15.31
N PRO A 330 -22.41 -13.84 14.29
CA PRO A 330 -22.02 -13.43 12.93
C PRO A 330 -21.55 -11.97 12.81
N TYR A 331 -22.12 -11.07 13.62
CA TYR A 331 -21.69 -9.67 13.73
C TYR A 331 -20.94 -9.43 15.05
N LEU A 332 -19.77 -8.81 15.01
CA LEU A 332 -18.98 -8.44 16.18
C LEU A 332 -19.02 -6.92 16.43
N ASN A 333 -19.09 -6.52 17.71
CA ASN A 333 -18.90 -5.14 18.11
C ASN A 333 -17.40 -4.80 18.20
N THR A 334 -16.81 -4.45 17.06
CA THR A 334 -15.40 -4.04 16.96
C THR A 334 -15.18 -2.52 17.07
N LEU A 335 -16.25 -1.71 17.08
CA LEU A 335 -16.16 -0.25 17.27
C LEU A 335 -15.82 0.12 18.72
N VAL A 336 -16.54 -0.48 19.66
CA VAL A 336 -16.35 -0.28 21.11
C VAL A 336 -16.27 -1.65 21.78
N PRO A 337 -15.19 -2.41 21.52
CA PRO A 337 -15.00 -3.72 22.11
C PRO A 337 -14.90 -3.62 23.64
N SER A 338 -15.48 -4.60 24.33
CA SER A 338 -15.54 -4.64 25.79
C SER A 338 -14.27 -5.18 26.45
N THR A 339 -13.47 -5.97 25.73
CA THR A 339 -12.35 -6.75 26.30
C THR A 339 -11.03 -6.60 25.56
N ARG A 340 -11.02 -5.89 24.42
CA ARG A 340 -9.90 -5.80 23.47
C ARG A 340 -9.78 -4.39 22.90
N SER A 341 -8.68 -4.07 22.24
CA SER A 341 -8.59 -2.89 21.38
C SER A 341 -9.09 -3.23 19.97
N PRO A 342 -9.73 -2.29 19.23
CA PRO A 342 -10.16 -2.52 17.85
C PRO A 342 -9.07 -3.09 16.94
N ASP A 343 -7.84 -2.57 17.04
CA ASP A 343 -6.65 -3.01 16.30
C ASP A 343 -6.27 -4.48 16.57
N SER A 344 -6.56 -5.03 17.76
CA SER A 344 -6.24 -6.42 18.09
C SER A 344 -7.13 -7.46 17.41
N TYR A 345 -8.23 -7.06 16.75
CA TYR A 345 -9.09 -8.00 16.04
C TYR A 345 -8.48 -8.47 14.72
N ILE A 346 -7.59 -7.71 14.07
CA ILE A 346 -7.05 -8.09 12.74
C ILE A 346 -5.52 -8.20 12.83
N PRO A 347 -4.97 -9.41 13.00
CA PRO A 347 -3.52 -9.65 13.10
C PRO A 347 -2.82 -9.57 11.73
N ALA A 348 -3.14 -8.55 10.93
CA ALA A 348 -2.59 -8.33 9.59
C ALA A 348 -2.29 -6.85 9.27
N ARG A 349 -2.58 -5.91 10.18
CA ARG A 349 -2.35 -4.45 10.00
C ARG A 349 -3.06 -3.90 8.74
N PRO A 350 -4.39 -3.92 8.67
CA PRO A 350 -5.16 -3.50 7.50
C PRO A 350 -5.09 -1.98 7.29
N ALA A 351 -5.25 -1.51 6.06
CA ALA A 351 -5.49 -0.11 5.75
C ALA A 351 -6.87 0.03 5.10
N PHE A 352 -7.75 0.83 5.69
CA PHE A 352 -9.13 0.97 5.20
C PHE A 352 -9.34 2.29 4.45
N ASP A 353 -10.16 2.27 3.39
CA ASP A 353 -10.50 3.48 2.61
C ASP A 353 -11.09 4.59 3.51
N HIS A 354 -11.91 4.23 4.50
CA HIS A 354 -12.56 5.21 5.38
C HIS A 354 -11.57 5.98 6.27
N GLU A 355 -10.35 5.47 6.47
CA GLU A 355 -9.33 6.18 7.23
C GLU A 355 -9.00 7.51 6.54
N MET A 356 -8.90 7.52 5.20
CA MET A 356 -8.68 8.76 4.45
C MET A 356 -9.90 9.68 4.46
N VAL A 357 -11.11 9.12 4.52
CA VAL A 357 -12.35 9.90 4.69
C VAL A 357 -12.36 10.63 6.03
N THR A 358 -12.01 9.91 7.10
CA THR A 358 -11.89 10.47 8.46
C THR A 358 -10.78 11.52 8.53
N PHE A 359 -9.66 11.25 7.85
CA PHE A 359 -8.53 12.18 7.73
C PHE A 359 -8.87 13.46 6.97
N ALA A 360 -9.82 13.40 6.03
CA ALA A 360 -10.38 14.57 5.33
C ALA A 360 -11.46 15.31 6.13
N GLY A 361 -11.64 14.99 7.41
CA GLY A 361 -12.63 15.62 8.29
C GLY A 361 -14.06 15.13 8.09
N LEU A 362 -14.27 14.04 7.35
CA LEU A 362 -15.59 13.49 7.02
C LEU A 362 -15.85 12.19 7.80
N HIS A 363 -17.12 11.79 7.93
CA HIS A 363 -17.47 10.63 8.77
C HIS A 363 -17.49 9.34 7.95
N GLY A 364 -16.79 8.31 8.45
CA GLY A 364 -16.86 6.99 7.85
C GLY A 364 -16.39 5.87 8.77
N LEU A 365 -16.77 4.64 8.41
CA LEU A 365 -16.42 3.38 9.06
C LEU A 365 -16.21 2.29 7.98
N THR A 366 -15.62 1.16 8.34
CA THR A 366 -15.48 0.01 7.41
C THR A 366 -16.00 -1.27 8.04
N PHE A 367 -16.82 -2.02 7.28
CA PHE A 367 -17.09 -3.42 7.58
C PHE A 367 -15.91 -4.26 7.16
N ALA A 368 -15.30 -4.96 8.11
CA ALA A 368 -14.16 -5.83 7.84
C ALA A 368 -14.28 -7.17 8.54
N THR A 369 -13.57 -8.16 8.02
CA THR A 369 -13.48 -9.50 8.61
C THR A 369 -12.51 -9.48 9.79
N PRO A 370 -12.97 -9.75 11.03
CA PRO A 370 -12.11 -9.86 12.19
C PRO A 370 -11.46 -11.24 12.27
N ASN A 371 -10.41 -11.33 13.08
CA ASN A 371 -9.65 -12.52 13.45
C ASN A 371 -8.93 -13.23 12.28
N ASP A 372 -8.76 -12.55 11.14
CA ASP A 372 -8.04 -13.07 9.98
C ASP A 372 -6.65 -12.43 9.86
N ASN A 373 -5.64 -13.26 9.62
CA ASN A 373 -4.26 -12.84 9.38
C ASN A 373 -3.96 -12.55 7.89
N ARG A 374 -4.97 -12.68 7.01
CA ARG A 374 -4.95 -12.31 5.59
C ARG A 374 -3.77 -12.93 4.83
N MET A 375 -3.49 -14.22 5.08
CA MET A 375 -2.24 -14.83 4.60
C MET A 375 -2.03 -14.75 3.10
N LEU A 376 -3.08 -14.78 2.27
CA LEU A 376 -2.94 -14.85 0.82
C LEU A 376 -2.89 -13.48 0.14
N LEU A 377 -3.30 -12.41 0.83
CA LEU A 377 -3.28 -11.06 0.30
C LEU A 377 -1.84 -10.62 -0.03
N ASP A 378 -1.63 -9.84 -1.09
CA ASP A 378 -0.30 -9.41 -1.56
C ASP A 378 0.63 -10.59 -1.97
N THR A 379 0.05 -11.74 -2.32
CA THR A 379 0.81 -12.92 -2.78
C THR A 379 0.37 -13.36 -4.17
N PRO A 380 1.24 -14.08 -4.91
CA PRO A 380 0.85 -14.71 -6.17
C PRO A 380 -0.17 -15.84 -5.99
N HIS A 381 -0.59 -16.18 -4.77
CA HIS A 381 -1.50 -17.30 -4.44
C HIS A 381 -2.93 -16.84 -4.08
N ASP A 382 -3.26 -15.56 -4.22
CA ASP A 382 -4.61 -15.01 -4.01
C ASP A 382 -5.58 -15.39 -5.13
N TYR A 383 -5.80 -16.68 -5.34
CA TYR A 383 -6.65 -17.25 -6.40
C TYR A 383 -8.04 -17.65 -5.87
N PRO A 384 -9.07 -17.66 -6.74
CA PRO A 384 -10.44 -18.04 -6.37
C PRO A 384 -10.55 -19.41 -5.69
N GLU A 385 -9.71 -20.38 -6.06
CA GLU A 385 -9.71 -21.74 -5.49
C GLU A 385 -9.31 -21.77 -4.01
N ASN A 386 -8.62 -20.73 -3.53
CA ASN A 386 -8.20 -20.60 -2.13
C ASN A 386 -9.20 -19.81 -1.28
N LEU A 387 -10.27 -19.28 -1.89
CA LEU A 387 -11.33 -18.59 -1.14
C LEU A 387 -12.22 -19.57 -0.39
N ASN A 388 -12.51 -19.25 0.86
CA ASN A 388 -13.59 -19.91 1.60
C ASN A 388 -14.92 -19.19 1.30
N LEU A 389 -15.52 -19.54 0.16
CA LEU A 389 -16.78 -18.94 -0.30
C LEU A 389 -17.95 -19.08 0.70
N PRO A 390 -18.17 -20.21 1.39
CA PRO A 390 -19.21 -20.31 2.41
C PRO A 390 -19.12 -19.23 3.50
N ASN A 391 -17.91 -18.95 3.97
CA ASN A 391 -17.64 -17.92 4.96
C ASN A 391 -17.94 -16.53 4.40
N LEU A 392 -17.41 -16.20 3.22
CA LEU A 392 -17.67 -14.92 2.56
C LEU A 392 -19.19 -14.71 2.32
N VAL A 393 -19.91 -15.73 1.85
CA VAL A 393 -21.36 -15.67 1.67
C VAL A 393 -22.09 -15.40 2.99
N LYS A 394 -21.64 -15.99 4.11
CA LYS A 394 -22.19 -15.71 5.43
C LYS A 394 -21.97 -14.25 5.81
N GLN A 395 -20.78 -13.70 5.61
CA GLN A 395 -20.48 -12.29 5.87
C GLN A 395 -21.35 -11.34 5.03
N ILE A 396 -21.45 -11.59 3.71
CA ILE A 396 -22.30 -10.81 2.80
C ILE A 396 -23.76 -10.85 3.26
N ARG A 397 -24.27 -12.03 3.67
CA ARG A 397 -25.62 -12.14 4.22
C ARG A 397 -25.78 -11.36 5.53
N THR A 398 -24.79 -11.42 6.42
CA THR A 398 -24.82 -10.66 7.69
C THR A 398 -24.96 -9.18 7.40
N ILE A 399 -24.07 -8.59 6.60
CA ILE A 399 -24.13 -7.17 6.24
C ILE A 399 -25.41 -6.83 5.47
N GLY A 400 -25.81 -7.68 4.52
CA GLY A 400 -27.01 -7.48 3.70
C GLY A 400 -28.31 -7.45 4.49
N ASN A 401 -28.36 -8.04 5.69
CA ASN A 401 -29.49 -7.92 6.62
C ASN A 401 -29.43 -6.64 7.48
N LEU A 402 -28.25 -6.05 7.68
CA LEU A 402 -28.09 -4.79 8.43
C LEU A 402 -28.37 -3.57 7.55
N ILE A 403 -27.93 -3.60 6.29
CA ILE A 403 -27.97 -2.47 5.35
C ILE A 403 -29.38 -1.86 5.20
N PRO A 404 -30.47 -2.63 4.96
CA PRO A 404 -31.80 -2.04 4.81
C PRO A 404 -32.30 -1.35 6.09
N ALA A 405 -31.97 -1.90 7.25
CA ALA A 405 -32.38 -1.36 8.55
C ALA A 405 -31.68 -0.01 8.82
N MET A 406 -30.35 0.04 8.67
CA MET A 406 -29.60 1.29 8.89
C MET A 406 -29.97 2.37 7.85
N LEU A 407 -30.22 2.00 6.60
CA LEU A 407 -30.59 2.95 5.54
C LEU A 407 -32.07 3.41 5.61
N SER A 408 -32.80 2.98 6.63
CA SER A 408 -34.19 3.41 6.90
C SER A 408 -34.33 4.08 8.26
N ASP A 409 -33.27 4.12 9.06
CA ASP A 409 -33.27 4.67 10.42
C ASP A 409 -32.85 6.15 10.39
N PRO A 410 -33.69 7.07 10.91
CA PRO A 410 -33.48 8.52 10.83
C PRO A 410 -32.26 9.01 11.59
N VAL A 411 -31.74 8.21 12.53
CA VAL A 411 -30.58 8.57 13.34
C VAL A 411 -29.37 7.70 13.06
N ALA A 412 -29.39 6.78 12.08
CA ALA A 412 -28.29 5.84 11.83
C ALA A 412 -26.93 6.52 11.61
N PHE A 413 -26.94 7.70 10.99
CA PHE A 413 -25.76 8.47 10.59
C PHE A 413 -25.66 9.82 11.29
N ASP A 414 -26.42 10.03 12.37
CA ASP A 414 -26.31 11.23 13.18
C ASP A 414 -24.96 11.27 13.89
N VAL A 415 -24.24 12.37 13.68
CA VAL A 415 -22.96 12.70 14.29
C VAL A 415 -23.18 13.71 15.41
N ASP A 416 -22.43 13.57 16.49
CA ASP A 416 -22.41 14.59 17.54
C ASP A 416 -21.69 15.84 16.99
N GLU A 417 -22.46 16.90 16.71
CA GLU A 417 -21.91 18.16 16.19
C GLU A 417 -20.88 18.81 17.13
N ALA A 418 -20.87 18.43 18.42
CA ALA A 418 -19.88 18.90 19.37
C ALA A 418 -18.48 18.31 19.13
N ILE A 419 -18.37 17.18 18.41
CA ILE A 419 -17.11 16.50 18.12
C ILE A 419 -16.86 16.55 16.61
N ARG A 420 -16.20 17.62 16.16
CA ARG A 420 -15.85 17.81 14.74
C ARG A 420 -14.54 17.13 14.40
N LEU A 421 -14.55 16.30 13.35
CA LEU A 421 -13.34 15.80 12.72
C LEU A 421 -12.62 16.93 11.98
N ARG A 422 -11.30 16.93 12.01
CA ARG A 422 -10.49 17.91 11.30
C ARG A 422 -10.01 17.31 9.98
N ASP A 423 -10.08 18.10 8.92
CA ASP A 423 -9.33 17.80 7.70
C ASP A 423 -7.84 18.06 7.92
N ASP A 424 -7.09 16.97 8.09
CA ASP A 424 -5.64 16.97 8.27
C ASP A 424 -4.87 16.70 6.97
N GLY A 425 -5.56 16.39 5.87
CA GLY A 425 -4.96 16.19 4.55
C GLY A 425 -4.28 17.43 4.00
N ARG A 426 -3.01 17.31 3.64
CA ARG A 426 -2.23 18.39 2.99
C ARG A 426 -1.71 17.94 1.65
N ASP A 427 -1.39 18.90 0.80
CA ASP A 427 -0.77 18.64 -0.50
C ASP A 427 0.71 19.02 -0.47
N ILE A 428 1.49 18.36 -1.31
CA ILE A 428 2.88 18.72 -1.59
C ILE A 428 3.02 18.98 -3.07
N GLU A 429 3.61 20.11 -3.42
CA GLU A 429 4.01 20.45 -4.78
C GLU A 429 5.50 20.79 -4.81
N GLY A 430 6.19 20.45 -5.88
CA GLY A 430 7.62 20.72 -5.93
C GLY A 430 8.25 20.53 -7.28
N ARG A 431 9.57 20.74 -7.32
CA ARG A 431 10.40 20.47 -8.49
C ARG A 431 11.60 19.62 -8.14
N VAL A 432 11.92 18.65 -9.00
CA VAL A 432 13.15 17.86 -8.95
C VAL A 432 14.19 18.52 -9.85
N LEU A 433 15.29 18.98 -9.25
CA LEU A 433 16.33 19.75 -9.94
C LEU A 433 17.72 19.20 -9.66
N GLU A 434 18.63 19.36 -10.62
CA GLU A 434 20.07 19.22 -10.43
C GLU A 434 20.70 20.60 -10.14
N PHE A 435 21.65 20.63 -9.21
CA PHE A 435 22.54 21.78 -9.02
C PHE A 435 23.73 21.71 -9.98
N ASP A 436 23.57 22.32 -11.16
CA ASP A 436 24.61 22.48 -12.17
C ASP A 436 25.23 23.88 -12.12
N ARG A 437 26.40 24.00 -11.47
CA ARG A 437 27.15 25.25 -11.33
C ARG A 437 27.62 25.85 -12.67
N THR A 438 27.62 25.06 -13.74
CA THR A 438 27.99 25.58 -15.07
C THR A 438 26.87 26.43 -15.68
N LYS A 439 25.62 26.23 -15.24
CA LYS A 439 24.45 26.99 -15.69
C LYS A 439 24.06 28.11 -14.73
N ASP A 440 24.06 27.85 -13.43
CA ASP A 440 23.82 28.85 -12.40
C ASP A 440 24.64 28.53 -11.16
N PHE A 441 25.42 29.50 -10.71
CA PHE A 441 26.37 29.32 -9.61
C PHE A 441 25.68 29.32 -8.23
N PHE A 442 24.47 29.86 -8.12
CA PHE A 442 23.83 30.17 -6.83
C PHE A 442 22.62 29.30 -6.49
N LYS A 443 21.99 28.67 -7.48
CA LYS A 443 20.77 27.89 -7.23
C LYS A 443 20.61 26.73 -8.22
N PRO A 444 19.97 25.62 -7.80
CA PRO A 444 19.58 24.56 -8.70
C PRO A 444 18.54 25.08 -9.71
N ASN A 445 18.73 24.72 -10.97
CA ASN A 445 17.91 25.26 -12.06
C ASN A 445 17.69 24.28 -13.23
N THR A 446 18.32 23.11 -13.21
CA THR A 446 18.22 22.12 -14.28
C THR A 446 17.18 21.07 -13.89
N PRO A 447 16.03 20.99 -14.57
CA PRO A 447 15.07 19.94 -14.31
C PRO A 447 15.65 18.55 -14.51
N VAL A 448 15.30 17.61 -13.63
CA VAL A 448 15.49 16.18 -13.85
C VAL A 448 14.15 15.60 -14.28
N PRO A 449 13.89 15.48 -15.60
CA PRO A 449 12.61 14.95 -16.08
C PRO A 449 12.46 13.48 -15.73
N ASP A 450 11.22 13.02 -15.62
CA ASP A 450 10.85 11.61 -15.36
C ASP A 450 11.41 11.03 -14.05
N ALA A 451 11.98 11.86 -13.18
CA ALA A 451 12.43 11.47 -11.85
C ALA A 451 11.25 10.92 -11.04
N LEU A 452 11.48 9.80 -10.36
CA LEU A 452 10.51 9.24 -9.44
C LEU A 452 10.62 9.98 -8.12
N VAL A 453 9.48 10.39 -7.60
CA VAL A 453 9.37 11.03 -6.30
C VAL A 453 8.55 10.11 -5.42
N VAL A 454 9.06 9.84 -4.22
CA VAL A 454 8.49 8.94 -3.23
C VAL A 454 8.13 9.74 -2.00
N TYR A 455 6.90 9.55 -1.55
CA TYR A 455 6.43 9.99 -0.25
C TYR A 455 6.46 8.81 0.73
N GLU A 456 7.23 8.91 1.81
CA GLU A 456 7.56 7.82 2.75
C GLU A 456 7.03 8.09 4.18
N PRO A 457 5.78 7.73 4.52
CA PRO A 457 5.24 7.99 5.87
C PRO A 457 5.76 7.07 6.98
N GLY A 458 6.47 5.99 6.63
CA GLY A 458 6.92 5.01 7.61
C GLY A 458 6.78 3.58 7.10
N TYR A 459 5.83 2.82 7.66
CA TYR A 459 5.71 1.38 7.43
C TYR A 459 5.41 1.05 5.97
N GLN A 460 6.05 0.02 5.44
CA GLN A 460 6.13 -0.19 4.00
C GLN A 460 4.86 -0.79 3.38
N SER A 461 4.13 -1.63 4.12
CA SER A 461 2.95 -2.34 3.61
C SER A 461 1.95 -2.62 4.73
N HIS A 462 0.69 -2.26 4.55
CA HIS A 462 -0.40 -2.49 5.50
C HIS A 462 -1.36 -3.51 4.88
N SER A 463 -1.16 -4.82 5.15
CA SER A 463 -1.91 -5.89 4.48
C SER A 463 -1.89 -5.74 2.95
N GLY A 464 -0.73 -5.46 2.36
CA GLY A 464 -0.59 -5.27 0.91
C GLY A 464 -0.71 -3.83 0.43
N VAL A 465 -1.38 -2.94 1.17
CA VAL A 465 -1.41 -1.51 0.81
C VAL A 465 -0.02 -0.92 1.00
N ARG A 466 0.61 -0.50 -0.10
CA ARG A 466 1.93 0.16 -0.03
C ARG A 466 1.79 1.42 0.80
N GLY A 467 2.58 1.50 1.86
CA GLY A 467 2.56 2.63 2.79
C GLY A 467 3.12 3.89 2.17
N PHE A 468 3.93 3.81 1.12
CA PHE A 468 4.45 4.96 0.39
C PHE A 468 3.58 5.29 -0.85
N MET A 469 3.66 6.53 -1.32
CA MET A 469 3.12 6.92 -2.64
C MET A 469 4.27 7.26 -3.58
N VAL A 470 4.12 6.92 -4.86
CA VAL A 470 5.09 7.26 -5.91
C VAL A 470 4.39 8.14 -6.94
N THR A 471 5.07 9.19 -7.37
CA THR A 471 4.71 9.98 -8.53
C THR A 471 5.94 10.15 -9.43
N GLN A 472 5.72 10.66 -10.63
CA GLN A 472 6.79 10.89 -11.60
C GLN A 472 6.78 12.35 -12.01
N ALA A 473 7.95 12.98 -11.96
CA ALA A 473 8.14 14.37 -12.36
C ALA A 473 7.87 14.56 -13.87
N ASP A 474 7.34 15.71 -14.25
CA ASP A 474 7.16 16.07 -15.66
C ASP A 474 8.47 16.56 -16.32
N SER A 475 8.38 16.99 -17.58
CA SER A 475 9.52 17.53 -18.34
C SER A 475 10.21 18.74 -17.70
N MET A 476 9.52 19.44 -16.80
CA MET A 476 10.02 20.60 -16.04
C MET A 476 10.42 20.25 -14.61
N GLY A 477 10.44 18.95 -14.28
CA GLY A 477 10.74 18.43 -12.96
C GLY A 477 9.60 18.58 -11.96
N TYR A 478 8.42 19.05 -12.36
CA TYR A 478 7.31 19.30 -11.45
C TYR A 478 6.63 18.01 -11.01
N PHE A 479 6.25 17.94 -9.74
CA PHE A 479 5.49 16.83 -9.17
C PHE A 479 4.48 17.34 -8.13
N ARG A 480 3.47 16.50 -7.85
CA ARG A 480 2.48 16.75 -6.80
C ARG A 480 2.10 15.45 -6.08
N PHE A 481 1.85 15.56 -4.79
CA PHE A 481 1.08 14.61 -3.99
C PHE A 481 -0.13 15.33 -3.39
N SER A 482 -1.28 14.68 -3.43
CA SER A 482 -2.46 15.09 -2.65
C SER A 482 -2.60 14.21 -1.42
N MET A 483 -3.18 14.75 -0.35
CA MET A 483 -3.53 13.97 0.85
C MET A 483 -2.34 13.24 1.50
N VAL A 484 -1.20 13.91 1.69
CA VAL A 484 -0.11 13.37 2.52
C VAL A 484 -0.55 13.28 3.98
N ARG A 485 -0.08 12.25 4.68
CA ARG A 485 -0.68 11.73 5.92
C ARG A 485 0.03 12.17 7.20
N GLU A 486 1.13 12.91 7.12
CA GLU A 486 1.80 13.41 8.31
C GLU A 486 0.92 14.42 9.02
N THR A 487 0.73 14.26 10.31
CA THR A 487 0.03 15.24 11.16
C THR A 487 0.98 16.06 12.01
N ILE A 488 2.18 15.52 12.24
CA ILE A 488 3.23 16.10 13.09
C ILE A 488 4.58 15.93 12.39
N GLY A 489 5.43 16.96 12.46
CA GLY A 489 6.79 16.90 11.92
C GLY A 489 6.87 17.24 10.44
N ALA A 490 7.87 16.67 9.78
CA ALA A 490 8.15 16.88 8.36
C ALA A 490 7.74 15.65 7.54
N VAL A 491 7.26 15.90 6.33
CA VAL A 491 6.96 14.87 5.34
C VAL A 491 8.25 14.41 4.69
N LYS A 492 8.53 13.11 4.75
CA LYS A 492 9.69 12.53 4.08
C LYS A 492 9.39 12.37 2.59
N VAL A 493 10.12 13.12 1.78
CA VAL A 493 10.08 13.03 0.32
C VAL A 493 11.47 12.69 -0.19
N ARG A 494 11.57 11.70 -1.08
CA ARG A 494 12.83 11.30 -1.72
C ARG A 494 12.63 11.23 -3.22
N SER A 495 13.62 11.69 -3.99
CA SER A 495 13.53 11.70 -5.45
C SER A 495 14.73 10.98 -6.08
N TYR A 496 14.52 10.27 -7.18
CA TYR A 496 15.55 9.49 -7.85
C TYR A 496 15.39 9.56 -9.37
N GLY A 497 16.51 9.68 -10.09
CA GLY A 497 16.55 9.52 -11.54
C GLY A 497 17.07 8.12 -11.90
N LEU A 498 16.35 7.44 -12.77
CA LEU A 498 16.67 6.09 -13.20
C LEU A 498 17.07 6.05 -14.69
N ASP A 499 17.96 5.12 -15.04
CA ASP A 499 18.18 4.76 -16.44
C ASP A 499 17.15 3.74 -16.95
N GLN A 500 17.30 3.32 -18.21
CA GLN A 500 16.38 2.35 -18.85
C GLN A 500 16.43 0.94 -18.23
N THR A 501 17.51 0.61 -17.50
CA THR A 501 17.63 -0.66 -16.75
C THR A 501 17.02 -0.55 -15.35
N GLY A 502 16.62 0.66 -14.95
CA GLY A 502 16.16 1.00 -13.63
C GLY A 502 17.27 1.26 -12.62
N LYS A 503 18.52 1.42 -13.07
CA LYS A 503 19.66 1.80 -12.22
C LYS A 503 19.52 3.25 -11.80
N ILE A 504 19.82 3.52 -10.52
CA ILE A 504 19.83 4.87 -9.99
C ILE A 504 21.07 5.58 -10.52
N ILE A 505 20.84 6.62 -11.32
CA ILE A 505 21.87 7.48 -11.89
C ILE A 505 21.83 8.90 -11.31
N TYR A 506 20.73 9.24 -10.63
CA TYR A 506 20.61 10.45 -9.81
C TYR A 506 20.01 10.10 -8.45
N ALA A 507 20.65 10.53 -7.37
CA ALA A 507 20.21 10.31 -5.99
C ALA A 507 19.97 11.64 -5.25
N PRO A 508 19.20 11.64 -4.14
CA PRO A 508 19.04 12.82 -3.30
C PRO A 508 20.40 13.31 -2.79
N ASP A 509 20.69 14.59 -2.97
CA ASP A 509 21.93 15.19 -2.50
C ASP A 509 21.81 15.54 -1.01
N LEU A 510 22.57 14.86 -0.15
CA LEU A 510 22.64 15.09 1.29
C LEU A 510 23.73 16.11 1.69
N GLY A 511 24.51 16.59 0.72
CA GLY A 511 25.61 17.53 0.93
C GLY A 511 25.16 19.00 1.07
N GLU A 512 26.14 19.90 0.98
CA GLU A 512 25.96 21.34 1.18
C GLU A 512 25.03 21.96 0.12
N GLU A 513 25.13 21.51 -1.13
CA GLU A 513 24.36 22.01 -2.28
C GLU A 513 22.96 21.40 -2.37
N GLY A 514 22.70 20.33 -1.64
CA GLY A 514 21.42 19.65 -1.54
C GLY A 514 20.73 19.92 -0.20
N ASN A 515 20.51 18.85 0.57
CA ASN A 515 19.69 18.83 1.79
C ASN A 515 20.07 19.88 2.85
N ALA A 516 21.34 20.29 2.94
CA ALA A 516 21.76 21.33 3.88
C ALA A 516 21.20 22.72 3.53
N THR A 517 20.98 23.00 2.24
CA THR A 517 20.46 24.27 1.74
C THR A 517 18.99 24.16 1.30
N PHE A 518 18.61 23.04 0.71
CA PHE A 518 17.28 22.70 0.21
C PHE A 518 16.82 21.41 0.89
N PRO A 519 16.24 21.49 2.11
CA PRO A 519 15.83 20.32 2.87
C PRO A 519 14.92 19.39 2.08
N LEU A 520 15.26 18.10 2.07
CA LEU A 520 14.48 17.04 1.41
C LEU A 520 13.18 16.76 2.17
N ASP A 521 13.24 16.81 3.49
CA ASP A 521 12.08 16.68 4.36
C ASP A 521 11.27 17.97 4.33
N VAL A 522 9.99 17.85 3.99
CA VAL A 522 9.10 18.99 3.72
C VAL A 522 8.34 19.36 5.00
N PRO A 523 8.46 20.59 5.53
CA PRO A 523 7.69 21.02 6.68
C PRO A 523 6.19 20.93 6.41
N ASN A 524 5.44 20.23 7.26
CA ASN A 524 3.99 20.12 7.10
C ASN A 524 3.24 21.26 7.79
N SER A 525 3.37 22.49 7.27
CA SER A 525 2.88 23.70 7.94
C SER A 525 1.81 24.47 7.16
N ALA A 526 1.68 24.20 5.86
CA ALA A 526 0.71 24.84 4.98
C ALA A 526 -0.29 23.83 4.41
N LYS A 527 -1.36 24.34 3.79
CA LYS A 527 -2.34 23.51 3.07
C LYS A 527 -1.75 22.89 1.81
N VAL A 528 -0.88 23.64 1.14
CA VAL A 528 -0.03 23.18 0.05
C VAL A 528 1.41 23.51 0.43
N ASN A 529 2.23 22.50 0.67
CA ASN A 529 3.63 22.65 1.04
C ASN A 529 4.49 22.59 -0.23
N ASN A 530 5.35 23.59 -0.42
CA ASN A 530 6.21 23.68 -1.60
C ASN A 530 7.62 23.17 -1.27
N THR A 531 8.24 22.42 -2.18
CA THR A 531 9.60 21.90 -2.00
C THR A 531 10.44 21.90 -3.27
N ILE A 532 11.77 21.93 -3.10
CA ILE A 532 12.75 21.68 -4.15
C ILE A 532 13.52 20.43 -3.73
N GLN A 533 13.49 19.40 -4.58
CA GLN A 533 14.20 18.14 -4.37
C GLN A 533 15.47 18.16 -5.23
N VAL A 534 16.62 18.33 -4.59
CA VAL A 534 17.91 18.45 -5.30
C VAL A 534 18.56 17.08 -5.47
N LEU A 535 18.91 16.74 -6.71
CA LEU A 535 19.61 15.51 -7.06
C LEU A 535 21.02 15.79 -7.57
N PHE A 536 21.86 14.76 -7.53
CA PHE A 536 23.19 14.75 -8.13
C PHE A 536 23.44 13.44 -8.91
N PRO A 537 24.25 13.47 -9.98
CA PRO A 537 24.67 12.25 -10.68
C PRO A 537 25.44 11.31 -9.76
N CYS A 538 25.12 10.02 -9.75
CA CYS A 538 25.70 9.06 -8.81
C CYS A 538 25.96 7.67 -9.41
N GLU A 539 26.76 6.89 -8.68
CA GLU A 539 26.91 5.44 -8.85
C GLU A 539 26.40 4.75 -7.58
N GLU A 540 25.77 3.58 -7.74
CA GLU A 540 25.16 2.85 -6.62
C GLU A 540 26.16 1.91 -5.93
N LEU A 541 26.12 1.87 -4.60
CA LEU A 541 26.85 0.92 -3.77
C LEU A 541 25.92 0.38 -2.70
N ASN A 542 25.74 -0.94 -2.66
CA ASN A 542 25.02 -1.61 -1.57
C ASN A 542 26.04 -2.04 -0.50
N LEU A 543 25.76 -1.68 0.75
CA LEU A 543 26.47 -2.19 1.91
C LEU A 543 25.51 -3.07 2.72
N PHE A 544 25.97 -4.25 3.11
CA PHE A 544 25.17 -5.21 3.87
C PHE A 544 25.82 -5.48 5.23
N ASP A 545 24.99 -5.77 6.22
CA ASP A 545 25.38 -6.27 7.55
C ASP A 545 26.53 -5.49 8.20
N ILE A 546 26.37 -4.17 8.26
CA ILE A 546 27.37 -3.29 8.87
C ILE A 546 27.18 -3.37 10.39
N VAL A 547 28.00 -4.16 11.07
CA VAL A 547 27.96 -4.33 12.53
C VAL A 547 29.30 -3.93 13.14
N ASP A 548 29.27 -3.20 14.25
CA ASP A 548 30.46 -2.98 15.08
C ASP A 548 30.79 -4.26 15.85
N PRO A 549 31.92 -4.94 15.57
CA PRO A 549 32.27 -6.20 16.23
C PRO A 549 32.62 -6.03 17.72
N GLY A 550 32.93 -4.82 18.18
CA GLY A 550 33.25 -4.55 19.58
C GLY A 550 32.01 -4.40 20.45
N THR A 551 30.92 -3.86 19.90
CA THR A 551 29.68 -3.58 20.64
C THR A 551 28.51 -4.46 20.22
N PHE A 552 28.63 -5.20 19.10
CA PHE A 552 27.56 -6.00 18.49
C PHE A 552 26.31 -5.17 18.17
N VAL A 553 26.53 -3.93 17.74
CA VAL A 553 25.51 -2.96 17.34
C VAL A 553 25.61 -2.77 15.82
N ALA A 554 24.48 -2.85 15.13
CA ALA A 554 24.37 -2.45 13.73
C ALA A 554 24.68 -0.95 13.58
N LEU A 555 25.54 -0.62 12.62
CA LEU A 555 25.86 0.75 12.23
C LEU A 555 24.76 1.26 11.31
N ASP A 556 23.73 1.81 11.94
CA ASP A 556 22.54 2.35 11.30
C ASP A 556 22.65 3.85 10.95
N ASN A 557 23.86 4.39 10.93
CA ASN A 557 24.18 5.75 10.52
C ASN A 557 25.46 5.77 9.68
N LEU A 558 25.45 6.52 8.57
CA LEU A 558 26.58 6.63 7.65
C LEU A 558 27.12 8.05 7.62
N THR A 559 28.44 8.20 7.77
CA THR A 559 29.16 9.44 7.43
C THR A 559 30.06 9.15 6.25
N VAL A 560 29.90 9.91 5.16
CA VAL A 560 30.74 9.79 3.96
C VAL A 560 31.73 10.94 3.92
N LEU A 561 33.02 10.62 3.85
CA LEU A 561 34.11 11.59 3.86
C LEU A 561 34.91 11.51 2.55
N GLY A 562 35.49 12.65 2.16
CA GLY A 562 36.45 12.73 1.06
C GLY A 562 37.81 12.13 1.43
N GLU A 563 38.71 12.06 0.45
CA GLU A 563 40.07 11.52 0.63
C GLU A 563 40.88 12.25 1.71
N ASP A 564 40.57 13.52 1.96
CA ASP A 564 41.20 14.38 2.98
C ASP A 564 40.44 14.40 4.31
N ASN A 565 39.48 13.49 4.51
CA ASN A 565 38.54 13.45 5.64
C ASN A 565 37.60 14.66 5.74
N SER A 566 37.44 15.44 4.67
CA SER A 566 36.46 16.54 4.64
C SER A 566 35.04 16.04 4.32
N PRO A 567 33.98 16.78 4.72
CA PRO A 567 32.63 16.51 4.26
C PRO A 567 32.53 16.57 2.73
N LEU A 568 31.85 15.61 2.12
CA LEU A 568 31.60 15.65 0.68
C LEU A 568 30.61 16.76 0.33
N ARG A 569 30.89 17.46 -0.78
CA ARG A 569 29.98 18.49 -1.32
C ARG A 569 28.65 17.91 -1.78
N LYS A 570 28.70 16.71 -2.37
CA LYS A 570 27.55 15.96 -2.88
C LYS A 570 27.72 14.49 -2.51
N TYR A 571 26.70 13.92 -1.89
CA TYR A 571 26.65 12.49 -1.60
C TYR A 571 25.20 12.08 -1.32
N GLY A 572 24.91 10.78 -1.40
CA GLY A 572 23.59 10.23 -1.10
C GLY A 572 23.73 8.99 -0.23
N ALA A 573 22.74 8.74 0.62
CA ALA A 573 22.67 7.56 1.46
C ALA A 573 21.21 7.22 1.77
N ALA A 574 20.90 5.93 1.81
CA ALA A 574 19.63 5.38 2.28
C ALA A 574 19.95 4.14 3.11
N PHE A 575 19.44 4.10 4.34
CA PHE A 575 19.67 3.02 5.30
C PHE A 575 18.43 2.84 6.17
N VAL A 576 18.26 1.64 6.71
CA VAL A 576 17.20 1.38 7.69
C VAL A 576 17.73 1.82 9.06
N GLU A 577 17.08 2.80 9.67
CA GLU A 577 17.43 3.28 11.01
C GLU A 577 17.07 2.24 12.08
N LYS A 578 17.74 2.30 13.24
CA LYS A 578 17.40 1.53 14.45
C LYS A 578 17.49 0.01 14.28
N GLN A 579 18.34 -0.47 13.37
CA GLN A 579 18.57 -1.90 13.16
C GLN A 579 19.05 -2.65 14.43
N SER A 580 19.69 -1.95 15.35
CA SER A 580 20.14 -2.52 16.63
C SER A 580 19.05 -2.63 17.68
N LEU A 581 17.92 -1.95 17.50
CA LEU A 581 16.84 -1.85 18.48
C LEU A 581 15.74 -2.90 18.28
N PHE A 582 15.98 -3.94 17.49
CA PHE A 582 14.99 -5.00 17.24
C PHE A 582 14.76 -5.91 18.46
N GLY A 583 13.96 -5.41 19.39
CA GLY A 583 13.19 -6.14 20.39
C GLY A 583 11.67 -5.94 20.26
N ASN A 584 11.19 -5.19 19.27
CA ASN A 584 9.76 -4.94 19.06
C ASN A 584 9.32 -5.53 17.71
N TRP A 585 8.96 -6.83 17.75
CA TRP A 585 8.13 -7.49 16.74
C TRP A 585 6.76 -7.77 17.35
#